data_AF-A0A929GY72-F1
#
_entry.id   AF-A0A929GY72-F1
#
_cell.length_a   1.000
_cell.length_b   1.000
_cell.length_c   1.000
_cell.angle_alpha   90.00
_cell.angle_beta   90.00
_cell.angle_gamma   90.00
#
_symmetry.space_group_name_H-M   'P 1'
#
loop_
_entity.id
_entity.type
_entity.pdbx_description
1 polymer ?
#
loop_
_entity_poly.entity_id
_entity_poly.type
_entity_poly.pdbx_seq_one_letter_code
_entity_poly.pdbx_strand_id
1 'polypeptide(L)'
;MEEEKKGRQVFEGYHIAEDSEVQRALDEYKAADERVWQLTLDYLYPPEEVPYEGVRQLVFPNEAARNGYDEAKRIAKEARESYERIAQERGKKKDSS
;
A
#
# COMPACT_ATOMS: atom_id res chain seq x y z
N MET A 1 19.02 -50.93 -18.98
CA MET A 1 17.98 -50.20 -19.73
C MET A 1 17.06 -49.65 -18.67
N GLU A 2 17.38 -48.44 -18.17
CA GLU A 2 16.80 -47.15 -18.62
C GLU A 2 15.54 -46.87 -17.80
N GLU A 3 15.30 -45.75 -17.10
CA GLU A 3 15.86 -44.39 -16.96
C GLU A 3 15.44 -43.89 -15.55
N GLU A 4 16.33 -43.38 -14.71
CA GLU A 4 16.64 -41.95 -14.51
C GLU A 4 15.48 -40.97 -14.21
N LYS A 5 15.52 -40.49 -12.95
CA LYS A 5 15.48 -39.08 -12.50
C LYS A 5 14.21 -38.23 -12.70
N LYS A 6 13.66 -37.80 -11.56
CA LYS A 6 13.79 -36.42 -11.01
C LYS A 6 12.85 -36.32 -9.81
N GLY A 7 13.36 -36.39 -8.58
CA GLY A 7 14.02 -35.21 -8.02
C GLY A 7 12.99 -34.13 -7.76
N ARG A 8 12.05 -34.39 -6.84
CA ARG A 8 11.11 -33.40 -6.30
C ARG A 8 11.92 -32.45 -5.41
N GLN A 9 12.73 -31.61 -6.03
CA GLN A 9 13.30 -30.43 -5.38
C GLN A 9 12.14 -29.47 -5.20
N VAL A 10 11.51 -29.59 -4.04
CA VAL A 10 10.74 -28.49 -3.46
C VAL A 10 11.76 -27.38 -3.29
N PHE A 11 11.77 -26.42 -4.21
CA PHE A 11 12.52 -25.19 -4.03
C PHE A 11 11.85 -24.47 -2.85
N GLU A 12 12.38 -24.69 -1.65
CA GLU A 12 12.25 -23.76 -0.53
C GLU A 12 12.92 -22.46 -0.96
N GLY A 13 12.21 -21.68 -1.77
CA GLY A 13 12.60 -20.34 -2.15
C GLY A 13 12.50 -19.46 -0.92
N TYR A 14 13.60 -19.35 -0.17
CA TYR A 14 13.99 -18.24 0.69
C TYR A 14 12.86 -17.20 0.96
N HIS A 15 11.90 -17.54 1.82
CA HIS A 15 11.17 -16.52 2.56
C HIS A 15 12.11 -15.99 3.63
N ILE A 16 13.02 -15.12 3.21
CA ILE A 16 13.81 -14.30 4.13
C ILE A 16 12.76 -13.48 4.89
N ALA A 17 12.64 -13.64 6.21
CA ALA A 17 11.66 -12.99 7.10
C ALA A 17 11.57 -11.44 6.98
N GLU A 18 12.48 -10.90 6.20
CA GLU A 18 12.90 -9.54 6.02
C GLU A 18 12.35 -9.02 4.65
N ASP A 19 11.97 -9.92 3.72
CA ASP A 19 11.11 -9.64 2.54
C ASP A 19 9.65 -9.52 3.01
N SER A 20 9.29 -10.30 4.02
CA SER A 20 8.03 -10.22 4.76
C SER A 20 7.81 -8.85 5.41
N GLU A 21 8.88 -8.18 5.87
CA GLU A 21 8.76 -6.85 6.50
C GLU A 21 8.48 -5.75 5.47
N VAL A 22 9.18 -5.76 4.33
CA VAL A 22 8.89 -4.87 3.20
C VAL A 22 7.47 -5.11 2.70
N GLN A 23 7.10 -6.38 2.53
CA GLN A 23 5.76 -6.75 2.06
C GLN A 23 4.66 -6.35 3.05
N ARG A 24 4.91 -6.49 4.36
CA ARG A 24 3.98 -6.05 5.41
C ARG A 24 3.82 -4.53 5.44
N ALA A 25 4.93 -3.79 5.35
CA ALA A 25 4.88 -2.32 5.29
C ALA A 25 4.17 -1.83 4.02
N LEU A 26 4.36 -2.53 2.89
CA LEU A 26 3.64 -2.26 1.65
C LEU A 26 2.13 -2.53 1.79
N ASP A 27 1.75 -3.62 2.45
CA ASP A 27 0.36 -3.98 2.68
C ASP A 27 -0.33 -2.95 3.59
N GLU A 28 0.34 -2.53 4.67
CA GLU A 28 -0.13 -1.49 5.57
C GLU A 28 -0.29 -0.13 4.85
N TYR A 29 0.68 0.24 4.01
CA TYR A 29 0.55 1.43 3.17
C TYR A 29 -0.65 1.34 2.24
N LYS A 30 -0.82 0.22 1.52
CA LYS A 30 -1.97 0.02 0.62
C LYS A 30 -3.30 0.08 1.34
N ALA A 31 -3.42 -0.54 2.51
CA ALA A 31 -4.64 -0.50 3.31
C ALA A 31 -4.96 0.93 3.77
N ALA A 32 -3.95 1.69 4.18
CA ALA A 32 -4.14 3.09 4.57
C ALA A 32 -4.48 3.99 3.37
N ASP A 33 -3.85 3.77 2.21
CA ASP A 33 -4.12 4.49 0.97
C ASP A 33 -5.54 4.20 0.45
N GLU A 34 -5.96 2.93 0.48
CA GLU A 34 -7.33 2.51 0.16
C GLU A 34 -8.33 3.18 1.10
N ARG A 35 -8.03 3.27 2.40
CA ARG A 35 -8.90 3.95 3.35
C ARG A 35 -9.07 5.44 3.02
N VAL A 36 -8.00 6.12 2.63
CA VAL A 36 -8.07 7.50 2.16
C VAL A 36 -8.92 7.59 0.89
N TRP A 37 -8.68 6.71 -0.09
CA TRP A 37 -9.44 6.67 -1.34
C TRP A 37 -10.94 6.48 -1.12
N GLN A 38 -11.34 5.54 -0.26
CA GLN A 38 -12.75 5.31 0.10
C GLN A 38 -13.37 6.59 0.68
N LEU A 39 -12.69 7.24 1.63
CA LEU A 39 -13.17 8.50 2.19
C LEU A 39 -13.19 9.64 1.16
N THR A 40 -12.23 9.68 0.23
CA THR A 40 -12.26 10.63 -0.89
C THR A 40 -13.54 10.45 -1.69
N LEU A 41 -13.91 9.21 -2.04
CA LEU A 41 -15.14 8.91 -2.78
C LEU A 41 -16.41 9.28 -1.98
N ASP A 42 -16.46 8.96 -0.68
CA ASP A 42 -17.58 9.30 0.20
C ASP A 42 -17.83 10.82 0.28
N TYR A 43 -16.77 11.62 0.26
CA TYR A 43 -16.86 13.08 0.37
C TYR A 43 -16.74 13.81 -0.97
N LEU A 44 -16.62 13.11 -2.09
CA LEU A 44 -16.49 13.72 -3.41
C LEU A 44 -17.84 14.24 -3.89
N TYR A 45 -17.90 15.54 -4.21
CA TYR A 45 -19.11 16.15 -4.77
C TYR A 45 -18.82 16.90 -6.08
N PRO A 46 -19.61 16.65 -7.14
CA PRO A 46 -20.55 15.53 -7.29
C PRO A 46 -19.83 14.18 -7.32
N PRO A 47 -20.51 13.06 -6.98
CA PRO A 47 -19.91 11.74 -6.92
C PRO A 47 -19.33 11.32 -8.28
N GLU A 48 -18.38 10.40 -8.27
CA GLU A 48 -17.64 9.98 -9.47
C GLU A 48 -18.54 9.40 -10.56
N GLU A 49 -19.60 8.68 -10.16
CA GLU A 49 -20.59 8.06 -11.04
C GLU A 49 -21.40 9.09 -11.86
N VAL A 50 -21.44 10.35 -11.42
CA VAL A 50 -22.16 11.41 -12.11
C VAL A 50 -21.21 12.04 -13.14
N PRO A 51 -21.53 11.98 -14.44
CA PRO A 51 -20.76 12.68 -15.47
C PRO A 51 -20.84 14.18 -15.18
N TYR A 52 -19.69 14.78 -14.89
CA TYR A 52 -19.58 16.17 -14.48
C TYR A 52 -18.39 16.82 -15.16
N GLU A 53 -18.64 17.91 -15.88
CA GLU A 53 -17.63 18.66 -16.64
C GLU A 53 -16.93 19.75 -15.79
N GLY A 54 -17.34 19.91 -14.52
CA GLY A 54 -16.77 20.87 -13.58
C GLY A 54 -15.68 20.29 -12.67
N VAL A 55 -15.17 21.13 -11.77
CA VAL A 55 -14.21 20.71 -10.74
C VAL A 55 -14.96 19.99 -9.61
N ARG A 56 -14.58 18.74 -9.33
CA ARG A 56 -15.06 18.03 -8.14
C ARG A 56 -14.33 18.51 -6.91
N GLN A 57 -15.05 18.59 -5.79
CA GLN A 57 -14.53 19.09 -4.53
C GLN A 57 -14.91 18.14 -3.39
N LEU A 58 -14.05 18.10 -2.37
CA LEU A 58 -14.35 17.35 -1.15
C LEU A 58 -15.27 18.18 -0.26
N VAL A 59 -16.42 17.62 0.09
CA VAL A 59 -17.43 18.25 0.93
C VAL A 59 -17.64 17.37 2.16
N PHE A 60 -17.18 17.87 3.31
CA PHE A 60 -17.32 17.17 4.58
C PHE A 60 -18.61 17.61 5.29
N PRO A 61 -19.44 16.67 5.78
CA PRO A 61 -20.70 17.01 6.45
C PRO A 61 -20.51 17.65 7.83
N ASN A 62 -19.38 17.40 8.49
CA ASN A 62 -19.05 17.98 9.79
C ASN A 62 -17.52 17.93 10.04
N GLU A 63 -17.08 18.56 11.13
CA GLU A 63 -15.67 18.59 11.53
C GLU A 63 -15.11 17.20 11.84
N ALA A 64 -15.92 16.28 12.39
CA ALA A 64 -15.46 14.93 12.68
C ALA A 64 -15.12 14.14 11.41
N ALA A 65 -15.92 14.30 10.34
CA ALA A 65 -15.67 13.71 9.03
C ALA A 65 -14.39 14.26 8.40
N ARG A 66 -14.18 15.58 8.49
CA ARG A 66 -12.94 16.23 8.03
C ARG A 66 -11.73 15.72 8.82
N ASN A 67 -11.81 15.70 10.14
CA ASN A 67 -10.73 15.24 11.01
C ASN A 67 -10.40 13.76 10.73
N GLY A 68 -11.40 12.90 10.54
CA GLY A 68 -11.19 11.50 10.18
C GLY A 68 -10.49 11.33 8.82
N TYR A 69 -10.82 12.19 7.84
CA TYR A 69 -10.13 12.19 6.56
C TYR A 69 -8.67 12.67 6.66
N ASP A 70 -8.42 13.75 7.40
CA ASP A 70 -7.07 14.26 7.65
C ASP A 70 -6.22 13.26 8.44
N GLU A 71 -6.81 12.55 9.41
CA GLU A 71 -6.15 11.47 10.15
C GLU A 71 -5.81 10.29 9.22
N ALA A 72 -6.74 9.84 8.38
CA ALA A 72 -6.47 8.78 7.41
C ALA A 72 -5.32 9.15 6.47
N LYS A 73 -5.29 10.40 5.97
CA LYS A 73 -4.18 10.91 5.14
C LYS A 73 -2.86 10.90 5.88
N ARG A 74 -2.85 11.26 7.15
CA ARG A 74 -1.66 11.23 7.99
C ARG A 74 -1.14 9.81 8.14
N ILE A 75 -2.01 8.85 8.47
CA ILE A 75 -1.65 7.43 8.61
C ILE A 75 -1.10 6.88 7.30
N ALA A 76 -1.75 7.15 6.16
CA ALA A 76 -1.28 6.72 4.85
C ALA A 76 0.11 7.28 4.52
N LYS A 77 0.37 8.55 4.87
CA LYS A 77 1.68 9.17 4.72
C LYS A 77 2.73 8.48 5.59
N GLU A 78 2.44 8.25 6.88
CA GLU A 78 3.37 7.59 7.80
C GLU A 78 3.69 6.15 7.35
N ALA A 79 2.67 5.40 6.89
CA ALA A 79 2.85 4.05 6.36
C ALA A 79 3.71 4.04 5.08
N ARG A 80 3.48 5.02 4.18
CA ARG A 80 4.31 5.21 2.99
C ARG A 80 5.77 5.52 3.36
N GLU A 81 6.00 6.45 4.27
CA GLU A 81 7.36 6.80 4.72
C GLU A 81 8.06 5.61 5.37
N SER A 82 7.33 4.79 6.13
CA SER A 82 7.84 3.54 6.71
C SER A 82 8.24 2.54 5.61
N TYR A 83 7.36 2.29 4.64
CA TYR A 83 7.65 1.43 3.49
C TYR A 83 8.87 1.92 2.70
N GLU A 84 8.92 3.21 2.35
CA GLU A 84 10.03 3.81 1.60
C GLU A 84 11.35 3.67 2.34
N ARG A 85 11.36 3.87 3.67
CA ARG A 85 12.56 3.69 4.50
C ARG A 85 13.04 2.23 4.47
N ILE A 86 12.15 1.28 4.75
CA ILE A 86 12.50 -0.16 4.79
C ILE A 86 12.98 -0.61 3.40
N ALA A 87 12.32 -0.17 2.33
CA ALA A 87 12.72 -0.48 0.95
C ALA A 87 14.09 0.12 0.58
N GLN A 88 14.37 1.37 0.98
CA GLN A 88 15.67 2.02 0.73
C GLN A 88 16.82 1.35 1.49
N GLU A 89 16.61 0.93 2.74
CA GLU A 89 17.62 0.19 3.51
C GLU A 89 17.98 -1.15 2.85
N ARG A 90 17.03 -1.79 2.14
CA ARG A 90 17.32 -2.97 1.30
C ARG A 90 18.11 -2.63 0.05
N GLY A 91 17.73 -1.57 -0.66
CA GLY A 91 18.44 -1.12 -1.86
C GLY A 91 19.91 -0.87 -1.58
N LYS A 92 20.22 -0.18 -0.48
CA LYS A 92 21.61 0.11 -0.06
C LYS A 92 22.41 -1.15 0.34
N LYS A 93 21.77 -2.15 0.94
CA LYS A 93 22.42 -3.45 1.25
C LYS A 93 22.78 -4.24 -0.03
N LYS A 94 22.01 -4.10 -1.11
CA LYS A 94 22.27 -4.77 -2.39
C LYS A 94 23.39 -4.12 -3.22
N ASP A 95 23.53 -2.81 -3.17
CA ASP A 95 24.60 -2.07 -3.88
C ASP A 95 25.97 -2.12 -3.18
N SER A 96 26.03 -2.66 -1.96
CA SER A 96 27.26 -2.75 -1.15
C SER A 96 27.85 -4.18 -1.08
N SER A 97 27.38 -5.12 -1.91
CA SER A 97 27.90 -6.49 -2.03
C SER A 97 28.49 -6.79 -3.40
#